data_AF-A0A7D6C5P6-F1
#
_entry.id   AF-A0A7D6C5P6-F1
#
_cell.length_a   1.000
_cell.length_b   1.000
_cell.length_c   1.000
_cell.angle_alpha   90.00
_cell.angle_beta   90.00
_cell.angle_gamma   90.00
#
_symmetry.space_group_name_H-M   'P 1'
#
loop_
_entity.id
_entity.type
_entity.pdbx_description
1 polymer ?
#
loop_
_entity_poly.entity_id
_entity_poly.type
_entity_poly.pdbx_seq_one_letter_code
_entity_poly.pdbx_strand_id
1 'polypeptide(L)'
;MSQRVTGRCAGAFFLLAFVAYGIGSALAGRPAGVALVALNSVMVAAIGMLAFRALRRPHPGAAWTYLVARGAEAFLLTAGVVLLNSAGADAADIAYQLAMLSLGMGSLPFCLALGRQGWLPRWLTVWGFVGYALLAIGTAAELMGAAVGLVLAVPGGLFEIAFALLLLARGFTPSTVAHSGTAGDGASSAAAAVDGGSRPRAALAAGLGLLLMAVLAGLANFGVVQRLVSADATETTTRLLSHQRELVLAAAALFTVVCLDVLVAWALRAFLAGTHRAVALLSAWCRTAYAVVFAVAITHLIAAAGLLRAGARTDQTSPGVYARIADFQEIWSLGLILFGVHLLMIGWLAWRSDAVPNWVAVLVTIAGAGYLADSIGALAPAAYPFQVAAVTFVGEVVLMAWLLVFAARSRGHRRSDLDGDRARQAQPRETGTRVGVPARAMPLAG
;
A
#
# COMPACT_ATOMS: atom_id res chain seq x y z
N MET A 1 -2.22 -23.52 10.76
CA MET A 1 -1.82 -22.88 12.03
C MET A 1 -3.01 -22.17 12.64
N SER A 2 -3.23 -22.37 13.95
CA SER A 2 -4.25 -21.64 14.71
C SER A 2 -3.81 -20.19 14.96
N GLN A 3 -4.75 -19.29 15.22
CA GLN A 3 -4.46 -17.88 15.55
C GLN A 3 -3.52 -17.73 16.75
N ARG A 4 -3.60 -18.66 17.71
CA ARG A 4 -2.67 -18.73 18.85
C ARG A 4 -1.24 -18.99 18.39
N VAL A 5 -1.00 -20.01 17.56
CA VAL A 5 0.37 -20.31 17.06
C VAL A 5 0.87 -19.20 16.15
N THR A 6 0.03 -18.67 15.26
CA THR A 6 0.37 -17.54 14.39
C THR A 6 0.82 -16.32 15.20
N GLY A 7 0.10 -15.97 16.27
CA GLY A 7 0.48 -14.87 17.16
C GLY A 7 1.80 -15.14 17.90
N ARG A 8 2.00 -16.36 18.43
CA ARG A 8 3.25 -16.71 19.12
C ARG A 8 4.48 -16.63 18.21
N CYS A 9 4.37 -17.13 16.98
CA CYS A 9 5.43 -17.00 15.98
C CYS A 9 5.72 -15.53 15.65
N ALA A 10 4.68 -14.70 15.50
CA ALA A 10 4.86 -13.27 15.26
C ALA A 10 5.58 -12.59 16.45
N GLY A 11 5.19 -12.89 17.70
CA GLY A 11 5.87 -12.38 18.89
C GLY A 11 7.34 -12.79 18.98
N ALA A 12 7.66 -14.05 18.67
CA ALA A 12 9.06 -14.51 18.61
C ALA A 12 9.87 -13.75 17.53
N PHE A 13 9.29 -13.57 16.34
CA PHE A 13 9.96 -12.82 15.27
C PHE A 13 10.15 -11.35 15.59
N PHE A 14 9.24 -10.68 16.30
CA PHE A 14 9.45 -9.30 16.76
C PHE A 14 10.71 -9.17 17.63
N LEU A 15 10.87 -10.05 18.63
CA LEU A 15 12.02 -10.01 19.53
C LEU A 15 13.32 -10.36 18.80
N LEU A 16 13.29 -11.41 17.96
CA LEU A 16 14.47 -11.83 17.20
C LEU A 16 14.88 -10.78 16.15
N ALA A 17 13.92 -10.12 15.49
CA ALA A 17 14.18 -9.02 14.56
C ALA A 17 14.88 -7.86 15.27
N PHE A 18 14.39 -7.45 16.44
CA PHE A 18 15.01 -6.38 17.23
C PHE A 18 16.48 -6.69 17.57
N VAL A 19 16.76 -7.92 18.02
CA VAL A 19 18.13 -8.36 18.34
C VAL A 19 19.00 -8.44 17.07
N ALA A 20 18.49 -9.05 16.00
CA ALA A 20 19.22 -9.21 14.75
C ALA A 20 19.58 -7.86 14.12
N TYR A 21 18.66 -6.89 14.14
CA TYR A 21 18.92 -5.55 13.65
C TYR A 21 19.95 -4.80 14.53
N GLY A 22 19.79 -4.83 15.85
CA GLY A 22 20.70 -4.14 16.78
C GLY A 22 22.13 -4.66 16.73
N ILE A 23 22.33 -5.98 16.68
CA ILE A 23 23.66 -6.58 16.54
C ILE A 23 24.18 -6.39 15.11
N GLY A 24 23.31 -6.55 14.11
CA GLY A 24 23.69 -6.41 12.71
C GLY A 24 24.19 -5.02 12.36
N SER A 25 23.52 -3.97 12.87
CA SER A 25 23.95 -2.59 12.69
C SER A 25 25.24 -2.25 13.46
N ALA A 26 25.44 -2.82 14.65
CA ALA A 26 26.70 -2.70 15.39
C ALA A 26 27.90 -3.35 14.66
N LEU A 27 27.64 -4.32 13.78
CA LEU A 27 28.62 -4.99 12.94
C LEU A 27 28.63 -4.46 11.48
N ALA A 28 28.16 -3.23 11.26
CA ALA A 28 28.14 -2.60 9.95
C ALA A 28 29.52 -2.66 9.24
N GLY A 29 29.50 -2.90 7.92
CA GLY A 29 30.71 -3.11 7.11
C GLY A 29 31.31 -4.52 7.19
N ARG A 30 30.81 -5.40 8.08
CA ARG A 30 31.22 -6.82 8.14
C ARG A 30 30.16 -7.71 7.49
N PRO A 31 30.55 -8.84 6.85
CA PRO A 31 29.58 -9.78 6.24
C PRO A 31 28.59 -10.35 7.27
N ALA A 32 29.02 -10.53 8.52
CA ALA A 32 28.14 -10.94 9.61
C ALA A 32 27.04 -9.90 9.91
N GLY A 33 27.36 -8.61 9.86
CA GLY A 33 26.37 -7.53 10.03
C GLY A 33 25.35 -7.53 8.90
N VAL A 34 25.81 -7.67 7.65
CA VAL A 34 24.94 -7.78 6.46
C VAL A 34 23.99 -8.98 6.58
N ALA A 35 24.51 -10.15 6.97
CA ALA A 35 23.70 -11.36 7.14
C ALA A 35 22.63 -11.20 8.23
N LEU A 36 22.96 -10.55 9.35
CA LEU A 36 22.01 -10.29 10.44
C LEU A 36 20.92 -9.30 10.05
N VAL A 37 21.25 -8.23 9.32
CA VAL A 37 20.23 -7.29 8.82
C VAL A 37 19.34 -7.95 7.77
N ALA A 38 19.90 -8.79 6.89
CA ALA A 38 19.11 -9.57 5.94
C ALA A 38 18.15 -10.54 6.65
N LEU A 39 18.62 -11.22 7.70
CA LEU A 39 17.79 -12.09 8.53
C LEU A 39 16.66 -11.29 9.22
N ASN A 40 16.97 -10.11 9.75
CA ASN A 40 15.97 -9.17 10.28
C ASN A 40 14.90 -8.87 9.23
N SER A 41 15.28 -8.50 8.00
CA SER A 41 14.33 -8.20 6.92
C SER A 41 13.41 -9.38 6.58
N VAL A 42 13.93 -10.61 6.61
CA VAL A 42 13.12 -11.83 6.44
C VAL A 42 12.10 -11.98 7.57
N MET A 43 12.52 -11.78 8.82
CA MET A 43 11.64 -11.86 9.99
C MET A 43 10.56 -10.77 9.96
N VAL A 44 10.91 -9.54 9.60
CA VAL A 44 9.98 -8.41 9.43
C VAL A 44 8.92 -8.71 8.37
N ALA A 45 9.32 -9.22 7.20
CA ALA A 45 8.39 -9.64 6.17
C ALA A 45 7.47 -10.78 6.63
N ALA A 46 8.01 -11.74 7.40
CA ALA A 46 7.23 -12.83 7.98
C ALA A 46 6.18 -12.34 8.98
N ILE A 47 6.51 -11.35 9.84
CA ILE A 47 5.55 -10.69 10.74
C ILE A 47 4.39 -10.10 9.93
N GLY A 48 4.69 -9.39 8.83
CA GLY A 48 3.68 -8.85 7.92
C GLY A 48 2.73 -9.92 7.38
N MET A 49 3.28 -11.05 6.91
CA MET A 49 2.48 -12.16 6.37
C MET A 49 1.62 -12.87 7.43
N LEU A 50 2.15 -13.05 8.64
CA LEU A 50 1.40 -13.63 9.76
C LEU A 50 0.23 -12.73 10.19
N ALA A 51 0.50 -11.42 10.32
CA ALA A 51 -0.52 -10.42 10.62
C ALA A 51 -1.58 -10.31 9.50
N PHE A 52 -1.16 -10.36 8.24
CA PHE A 52 -2.07 -10.38 7.09
C PHE A 52 -3.02 -11.57 7.15
N ARG A 53 -2.50 -12.78 7.38
CA ARG A 53 -3.34 -13.98 7.53
C ARG A 53 -4.35 -13.86 8.66
N ALA A 54 -3.98 -13.22 9.77
CA ALA A 54 -4.85 -13.01 10.91
C ALA A 54 -5.95 -11.98 10.62
N LEU A 55 -5.62 -10.86 9.96
CA LEU A 55 -6.51 -9.70 9.81
C LEU A 55 -7.26 -9.61 8.46
N ARG A 56 -6.85 -10.36 7.41
CA ARG A 56 -7.43 -10.23 6.06
C ARG A 56 -8.94 -10.43 5.95
N ARG A 57 -9.53 -11.20 6.87
CA ARG A 57 -10.99 -11.43 6.93
C ARG A 57 -11.72 -10.31 7.69
N PRO A 58 -11.36 -10.01 8.96
CA PRO A 58 -12.07 -8.97 9.71
C PRO A 58 -11.78 -7.54 9.24
N HIS A 59 -10.53 -7.24 8.88
CA HIS A 59 -10.08 -5.89 8.55
C HIS A 59 -9.12 -5.91 7.34
N PRO A 60 -9.63 -6.17 6.11
CA PRO A 60 -8.80 -6.35 4.92
C PRO A 60 -7.92 -5.16 4.58
N GLY A 61 -8.42 -3.93 4.75
CA GLY A 61 -7.64 -2.71 4.51
C GLY A 61 -6.40 -2.63 5.40
N ALA A 62 -6.59 -2.74 6.72
CA ALA A 62 -5.49 -2.72 7.69
C ALA A 62 -4.50 -3.88 7.46
N ALA A 63 -5.00 -5.07 7.09
CA ALA A 63 -4.15 -6.21 6.79
C ALA A 63 -3.22 -5.94 5.59
N TRP A 64 -3.76 -5.41 4.49
CA TRP A 64 -2.98 -5.08 3.30
C TRP A 64 -2.00 -3.93 3.55
N THR A 65 -2.45 -2.84 4.19
CA THR A 65 -1.58 -1.71 4.54
C THR A 65 -0.40 -2.14 5.39
N TYR A 66 -0.64 -2.97 6.42
CA TYR A 66 0.43 -3.47 7.28
C TYR A 66 1.38 -4.43 6.56
N LEU A 67 0.86 -5.30 5.67
CA LEU A 67 1.70 -6.19 4.85
C LEU A 67 2.64 -5.39 3.95
N VAL A 68 2.11 -4.35 3.28
CA VAL A 68 2.92 -3.48 2.41
C VAL A 68 3.95 -2.71 3.22
N ALA A 69 3.57 -2.16 4.38
CA ALA A 69 4.51 -1.44 5.25
C ALA A 69 5.66 -2.33 5.73
N ARG A 70 5.39 -3.59 6.12
CA ARG A 70 6.43 -4.55 6.52
C ARG A 70 7.30 -4.99 5.34
N GLY A 71 6.74 -5.12 4.14
CA GLY A 71 7.52 -5.37 2.92
C GLY A 71 8.44 -4.20 2.56
N ALA A 72 7.92 -2.98 2.65
CA ALA A 72 8.67 -1.73 2.45
C ALA A 72 9.82 -1.58 3.45
N GLU A 73 9.55 -1.81 4.74
CA GLU A 73 10.57 -1.81 5.79
C GLU A 73 11.69 -2.83 5.50
N ALA A 74 11.32 -4.08 5.23
CA ALA A 74 12.29 -5.13 4.91
C ALA A 74 13.15 -4.79 3.68
N PHE A 75 12.54 -4.23 2.63
CA PHE A 75 13.27 -3.79 1.44
C PHE A 75 14.24 -2.66 1.77
N LEU A 76 13.78 -1.58 2.41
CA LEU A 76 14.58 -0.39 2.67
C LEU A 76 15.70 -0.63 3.68
N LEU A 77 15.51 -1.46 4.70
CA LEU A 77 16.59 -1.83 5.63
C LEU A 77 17.70 -2.62 4.91
N THR A 78 17.31 -3.52 4.00
CA THR A 78 18.28 -4.28 3.18
C THR A 78 18.99 -3.35 2.19
N ALA A 79 18.25 -2.46 1.52
CA ALA A 79 18.81 -1.46 0.62
C ALA A 79 19.77 -0.51 1.37
N GLY A 80 19.44 -0.10 2.60
CA GLY A 80 20.29 0.74 3.44
C GLY A 80 21.68 0.15 3.69
N VAL A 81 21.78 -1.17 3.87
CA VAL A 81 23.08 -1.86 4.01
C VAL A 81 23.89 -1.81 2.70
N VAL A 82 23.24 -1.97 1.55
CA VAL A 82 23.89 -1.84 0.23
C VAL A 82 24.31 -0.39 -0.03
N LEU A 83 23.47 0.57 0.34
CA LEU A 83 23.71 2.00 0.20
C LEU A 83 24.85 2.47 1.09
N LEU A 84 25.00 1.92 2.29
CA LEU A 84 26.12 2.24 3.18
C LEU A 84 27.47 2.03 2.48
N ASN A 85 27.60 0.94 1.73
CA ASN A 85 28.83 0.61 1.02
C ASN A 85 29.01 1.38 -0.31
N SER A 86 27.90 1.77 -0.96
CA SER A 86 27.93 2.32 -2.33
C SER A 86 27.75 3.85 -2.41
N ALA A 87 27.16 4.47 -1.40
CA ALA A 87 26.82 5.89 -1.34
C ALA A 87 27.02 6.53 0.06
N GLY A 88 27.47 5.75 1.05
CA GLY A 88 27.85 6.24 2.38
C GLY A 88 26.70 6.28 3.39
N ALA A 89 27.02 6.74 4.60
CA ALA A 89 26.12 6.70 5.76
C ALA A 89 24.86 7.54 5.57
N ASP A 90 24.94 8.67 4.87
CA ASP A 90 23.78 9.55 4.64
C ASP A 90 22.71 8.90 3.76
N ALA A 91 23.11 8.11 2.76
CA ALA A 91 22.17 7.35 1.93
C ALA A 91 21.51 6.23 2.75
N ALA A 92 22.30 5.54 3.58
CA ALA A 92 21.79 4.50 4.47
C ALA A 92 20.80 5.05 5.51
N ASP A 93 21.08 6.23 6.08
CA ASP A 93 20.19 6.93 7.01
C ASP A 93 18.86 7.31 6.33
N ILE A 94 18.89 7.92 5.13
CA ILE A 94 17.65 8.23 4.40
C ILE A 94 16.82 6.95 4.17
N ALA A 95 17.44 5.84 3.75
CA ALA A 95 16.75 4.58 3.58
C ALA A 95 16.13 4.06 4.88
N TYR A 96 16.85 4.17 6.00
CA TYR A 96 16.34 3.82 7.32
C TYR A 96 15.14 4.68 7.72
N GLN A 97 15.22 6.00 7.56
CA GLN A 97 14.11 6.91 7.90
C GLN A 97 12.86 6.62 7.07
N LEU A 98 13.02 6.31 5.76
CA LEU A 98 11.90 5.90 4.91
C LEU A 98 11.30 4.55 5.35
N ALA A 99 12.13 3.61 5.84
CA ALA A 99 11.67 2.34 6.35
C ALA A 99 10.79 2.54 7.60
N MET A 100 11.27 3.35 8.54
CA MET A 100 10.58 3.67 9.78
C MET A 100 9.33 4.52 9.55
N LEU A 101 9.34 5.45 8.59
CA LEU A 101 8.15 6.21 8.19
C LEU A 101 7.07 5.28 7.62
N SER A 102 7.45 4.36 6.73
CA SER A 102 6.54 3.36 6.15
C SER A 102 5.95 2.46 7.24
N LEU A 103 6.79 1.98 8.17
CA LEU A 103 6.38 1.20 9.32
C LEU A 103 5.40 1.95 10.22
N GLY A 104 5.75 3.17 10.62
CA GLY A 104 4.93 4.00 11.51
C GLY A 104 3.54 4.25 10.93
N MET A 105 3.46 4.72 9.68
CA MET A 105 2.19 4.97 9.00
C MET A 105 1.35 3.70 8.82
N GLY A 106 1.99 2.60 8.39
CA GLY A 106 1.29 1.33 8.16
C GLY A 106 0.77 0.65 9.43
N SER A 107 1.40 0.96 10.57
CA SER A 107 1.05 0.35 11.86
C SER A 107 -0.11 1.05 12.57
N LEU A 108 -0.46 2.29 12.21
CA LEU A 108 -1.62 3.00 12.76
C LEU A 108 -2.95 2.23 12.55
N PRO A 109 -3.35 1.89 11.30
CA PRO A 109 -4.57 1.11 11.08
C PRO A 109 -4.47 -0.31 11.64
N PHE A 110 -3.24 -0.87 11.75
CA PHE A 110 -3.00 -2.18 12.35
C PHE A 110 -3.34 -2.17 13.84
N CYS A 111 -2.82 -1.22 14.63
CA CYS A 111 -3.15 -1.10 16.06
C CYS A 111 -4.66 -0.96 16.29
N LEU A 112 -5.33 -0.13 15.49
CA LEU A 112 -6.78 0.04 15.56
C LEU A 112 -7.53 -1.26 15.21
N ALA A 113 -7.06 -2.02 14.23
CA ALA A 113 -7.66 -3.31 13.86
C ALA A 113 -7.50 -4.35 14.98
N LEU A 114 -6.33 -4.43 15.62
CA LEU A 114 -6.09 -5.31 16.75
C LEU A 114 -7.00 -4.99 17.95
N GLY A 115 -7.15 -3.69 18.27
CA GLY A 115 -8.04 -3.23 19.33
C GLY A 115 -9.52 -3.55 19.06
N ARG A 116 -9.97 -3.40 17.80
CA ARG A 116 -11.35 -3.77 17.39
C ARG A 116 -11.63 -5.27 17.47
N GLN A 117 -10.62 -6.11 17.27
CA GLN A 117 -10.73 -7.56 17.46
C GLN A 117 -10.66 -7.98 18.93
N GLY A 118 -10.39 -7.05 19.85
CA GLY A 118 -10.19 -7.35 21.27
C GLY A 118 -8.89 -8.12 21.56
N TRP A 119 -7.96 -8.23 20.61
CA TRP A 119 -6.68 -8.93 20.82
C TRP A 119 -5.70 -8.11 21.67
N LEU A 120 -5.95 -6.80 21.78
CA LEU A 120 -5.22 -5.88 22.66
C LEU A 120 -6.19 -5.21 23.64
N PRO A 121 -5.80 -5.02 24.91
CA PRO A 121 -6.54 -4.15 25.82
C PRO A 121 -6.43 -2.69 25.36
N ARG A 122 -7.45 -1.88 25.69
CA ARG A 122 -7.59 -0.50 25.18
C ARG A 122 -6.35 0.37 25.42
N TRP A 123 -5.78 0.31 26.63
CA TRP A 123 -4.59 1.10 26.97
C TRP A 123 -3.38 0.73 26.09
N LEU A 124 -3.20 -0.56 25.77
CA LEU A 124 -2.09 -1.04 24.94
C LEU A 124 -2.33 -0.69 23.47
N THR A 125 -3.59 -0.68 23.00
CA THR A 125 -3.94 -0.17 21.67
C THR A 125 -3.61 1.32 21.53
N VAL A 126 -3.97 2.14 22.53
CA VAL A 126 -3.68 3.59 22.52
C VAL A 126 -2.16 3.81 22.56
N TRP A 127 -1.44 3.10 23.43
CA TRP A 127 0.01 3.19 23.50
C TRP A 127 0.69 2.84 22.17
N GLY A 128 0.31 1.73 21.53
CA GLY A 128 0.85 1.36 20.22
C GLY A 128 0.53 2.39 19.14
N PHE A 129 -0.70 2.90 19.09
CA PHE A 129 -1.10 3.93 18.13
C PHE A 129 -0.26 5.21 18.30
N VAL A 130 -0.14 5.71 19.54
CA VAL A 130 0.67 6.90 19.85
C VAL A 130 2.14 6.63 19.54
N GLY A 131 2.67 5.47 19.93
CA GLY A 131 4.08 5.10 19.67
C GLY A 131 4.43 5.10 18.18
N TYR A 132 3.60 4.49 17.34
CA TYR A 132 3.84 4.52 15.89
C TYR A 132 3.57 5.89 15.25
N ALA A 133 2.65 6.69 15.79
CA ALA A 133 2.43 8.06 15.33
C ALA A 133 3.66 8.94 15.63
N LEU A 134 4.21 8.84 16.84
CA LEU A 134 5.44 9.54 17.21
C LEU A 134 6.63 9.06 16.38
N LEU A 135 6.74 7.75 16.09
CA LEU A 135 7.76 7.22 15.17
C LEU A 135 7.65 7.88 13.80
N ALA A 136 6.46 7.91 13.18
CA ALA A 136 6.25 8.50 11.86
C ALA A 136 6.54 10.01 11.85
N ILE A 137 6.14 10.74 12.90
CA ILE A 137 6.43 12.17 13.03
C ILE A 137 7.93 12.41 13.20
N GLY A 138 8.59 11.61 14.04
CA GLY A 138 10.02 11.73 14.30
C GLY A 138 10.86 11.45 13.06
N THR A 139 10.54 10.41 12.29
CA THR A 139 11.28 10.08 11.06
C THR A 139 11.03 11.09 9.95
N ALA A 140 9.81 11.63 9.85
CA ALA A 140 9.53 12.75 8.95
C ALA A 140 10.32 14.01 9.32
N ALA A 141 10.49 14.28 10.62
CA ALA A 141 11.31 15.40 11.11
C ALA A 141 12.81 15.18 10.82
N GLU A 142 13.33 13.96 11.00
CA GLU A 142 14.72 13.60 10.66
C GLU A 142 15.01 13.76 9.17
N LEU A 143 14.07 13.37 8.29
CA LEU A 143 14.19 13.60 6.85
C LEU A 143 14.33 15.11 6.51
N MET A 144 13.78 15.98 7.36
CA MET A 144 13.90 17.43 7.28
C MET A 144 15.12 18.02 7.98
N GLY A 145 15.93 17.18 8.63
CA GLY A 145 17.14 17.57 9.34
C GLY A 145 16.94 17.93 10.81
N ALA A 146 15.78 17.59 11.39
CA ALA A 146 15.53 17.77 12.82
C ALA A 146 15.81 16.47 13.59
N ALA A 147 16.87 16.50 14.41
CA ALA A 147 17.40 15.37 15.17
C ALA A 147 16.54 14.97 16.40
N VAL A 148 15.27 14.62 16.18
CA VAL A 148 14.30 14.25 17.23
C VAL A 148 13.78 12.81 17.10
N GLY A 149 14.15 12.11 16.04
CA GLY A 149 13.59 10.81 15.66
C GLY A 149 13.86 9.74 16.73
N LEU A 150 15.07 9.69 17.28
CA LEU A 150 15.43 8.71 18.31
C LEU A 150 14.53 8.80 19.55
N VAL A 151 14.32 10.02 20.07
CA VAL A 151 13.50 10.26 21.27
C VAL A 151 12.05 9.87 21.01
N LEU A 152 11.52 10.26 19.84
CA LEU A 152 10.14 9.98 19.46
C LEU A 152 9.90 8.51 19.10
N ALA A 153 10.95 7.74 18.80
CA ALA A 153 10.87 6.30 18.57
C ALA A 153 10.78 5.46 19.87
N VAL A 154 11.25 5.98 21.01
CA VAL A 154 11.31 5.25 22.29
C VAL A 154 9.93 4.68 22.70
N PRO A 155 8.82 5.44 22.68
CA PRO A 155 7.51 4.89 23.07
C PRO A 155 7.05 3.76 22.15
N GLY A 156 7.36 3.84 20.86
CA GLY A 156 7.06 2.80 19.87
C GLY A 156 7.89 1.54 20.07
N GLY A 157 9.21 1.68 20.27
CA GLY A 157 10.10 0.54 20.51
C GLY A 157 9.75 -0.23 21.78
N LEU A 158 9.44 0.47 22.88
CA LEU A 158 8.98 -0.16 24.11
C LEU A 158 7.63 -0.88 23.93
N PHE A 159 6.72 -0.29 23.15
CA PHE A 159 5.45 -0.92 22.79
C PHE A 159 5.68 -2.23 22.01
N GLU A 160 6.57 -2.24 21.01
CA GLU A 160 6.84 -3.44 20.21
C GLU A 160 7.36 -4.59 21.07
N ILE A 161 8.24 -4.31 22.03
CA ILE A 161 8.74 -5.32 22.99
C ILE A 161 7.58 -5.87 23.84
N ALA A 162 6.77 -4.98 24.44
CA ALA A 162 5.63 -5.39 25.26
C ALA A 162 4.59 -6.18 24.45
N PHE A 163 4.32 -5.75 23.23
CA PHE A 163 3.42 -6.42 22.30
C PHE A 163 3.94 -7.81 21.90
N ALA A 164 5.25 -7.93 21.63
CA ALA A 164 5.88 -9.19 21.29
C ALA A 164 5.78 -10.22 22.43
N LEU A 165 6.05 -9.79 23.67
CA LEU A 165 5.90 -10.63 24.85
C LEU A 165 4.45 -11.08 25.07
N LEU A 166 3.49 -10.18 24.88
CA LEU A 166 2.06 -10.52 24.95
C LEU A 166 1.66 -11.56 23.91
N LEU A 167 2.12 -11.38 22.66
CA LEU A 167 1.88 -12.33 21.56
C LEU A 167 2.52 -13.69 21.84
N LEU A 168 3.72 -13.72 22.43
CA LEU A 168 4.40 -14.96 22.80
C LEU A 168 3.61 -15.73 23.90
N ALA A 169 3.04 -15.02 24.86
CA ALA A 169 2.23 -15.64 25.91
C ALA A 169 0.87 -16.15 25.37
N ARG A 170 0.10 -15.28 24.72
CA ARG A 170 -1.34 -15.52 24.43
C ARG A 170 -1.63 -15.84 22.96
N GLY A 171 -0.79 -15.40 22.03
CA GLY A 171 -1.09 -15.34 20.59
C GLY A 171 -2.27 -14.42 20.28
N PHE A 172 -2.81 -14.49 19.05
CA PHE A 172 -4.00 -13.72 18.66
C PHE A 172 -5.27 -14.33 19.25
N THR A 173 -5.51 -14.11 20.54
CA THR A 173 -6.72 -14.54 21.26
C THR A 173 -7.46 -13.33 21.82
N PRO A 174 -8.80 -13.27 21.72
CA PRO A 174 -9.58 -12.19 22.31
C PRO A 174 -9.31 -12.07 23.80
N SER A 175 -9.16 -10.83 24.27
CA SER A 175 -9.12 -10.50 25.70
C SER A 175 -10.48 -10.86 26.28
N THR A 176 -10.52 -11.85 27.18
CA THR A 176 -11.73 -12.24 27.90
C THR A 176 -12.17 -11.09 28.80
N VAL A 177 -13.03 -10.22 28.27
CA VAL A 177 -13.94 -9.40 29.07
C VAL A 177 -15.32 -9.97 28.79
N ALA A 178 -15.91 -10.60 29.81
CA ALA A 178 -17.21 -11.25 29.73
C ALA A 178 -18.27 -10.25 29.26
N HIS A 179 -18.89 -10.52 28.11
CA HIS A 179 -20.24 -10.05 27.77
C HIS A 179 -21.02 -11.27 27.30
N SER A 180 -21.84 -11.81 28.19
CA SER A 180 -22.88 -12.78 27.87
C SER A 180 -23.97 -12.07 27.06
N GLY A 181 -24.11 -12.42 25.79
CA GLY A 181 -25.14 -11.89 24.90
C GLY A 181 -25.33 -12.79 23.68
N THR A 182 -26.21 -13.78 23.85
CA THR A 182 -26.98 -14.52 22.83
C THR A 182 -26.51 -14.42 21.37
N ALA A 183 -25.81 -15.44 20.88
CA ALA A 183 -25.61 -15.69 19.46
C ALA A 183 -26.61 -16.75 18.99
N GLY A 184 -27.66 -16.32 18.30
CA GLY A 184 -28.60 -17.18 17.57
C GLY A 184 -28.85 -16.61 16.17
N ASP A 185 -28.62 -17.46 15.17
CA ASP A 185 -29.27 -17.47 13.85
C ASP A 185 -29.04 -16.32 12.84
N GLY A 186 -27.76 -15.99 12.54
CA GLY A 186 -27.41 -15.06 11.45
C GLY A 186 -26.43 -15.59 10.38
N ALA A 187 -25.91 -16.81 10.53
CA ALA A 187 -24.73 -17.26 9.78
C ALA A 187 -24.96 -17.50 8.27
N SER A 188 -26.20 -17.77 7.84
CA SER A 188 -26.54 -18.04 6.43
C SER A 188 -26.74 -16.76 5.61
N SER A 189 -27.32 -15.69 6.20
CA SER A 189 -27.56 -14.41 5.51
C SER A 189 -26.30 -13.55 5.39
N ALA A 190 -25.38 -13.64 6.37
CA ALA A 190 -24.13 -12.89 6.37
C ALA A 190 -23.15 -13.30 5.26
N ALA A 191 -23.15 -14.58 4.85
CA ALA A 191 -22.28 -15.06 3.77
C ALA A 191 -22.66 -14.48 2.40
N ALA A 192 -23.96 -14.31 2.12
CA ALA A 192 -24.45 -13.70 0.88
C ALA A 192 -24.28 -12.15 0.87
N ALA A 193 -24.31 -11.50 2.04
CA ALA A 193 -24.11 -10.06 2.16
C ALA A 193 -22.64 -9.60 2.05
N VAL A 194 -21.68 -10.51 2.27
CA VAL A 194 -20.22 -10.23 2.19
C VAL A 194 -19.75 -10.09 0.74
N ASP A 195 -20.33 -10.85 -0.20
CA ASP A 195 -19.89 -10.83 -1.59
C ASP A 195 -20.34 -9.57 -2.34
N GLY A 196 -21.56 -9.07 -2.09
CA GLY A 196 -22.06 -7.84 -2.72
C GLY A 196 -21.34 -6.55 -2.28
N GLY A 197 -20.72 -6.52 -1.09
CA GLY A 197 -20.04 -5.33 -0.52
C GLY A 197 -18.55 -5.17 -0.85
N SER A 198 -17.95 -6.17 -1.49
CA SER A 198 -16.52 -6.25 -1.76
C SER A 198 -16.09 -5.36 -2.94
N ARG A 199 -16.89 -5.34 -4.02
CA ARG A 199 -16.55 -4.69 -5.29
C ARG A 199 -16.52 -3.15 -5.23
N PRO A 200 -17.50 -2.44 -4.62
CA PRO A 200 -17.42 -0.98 -4.48
C PRO A 200 -16.29 -0.51 -3.56
N ARG A 201 -15.94 -1.32 -2.54
CA ARG A 201 -14.80 -1.01 -1.66
C ARG A 201 -13.47 -1.17 -2.39
N ALA A 202 -13.33 -2.21 -3.20
CA ALA A 202 -12.16 -2.42 -4.07
C ALA A 202 -12.02 -1.28 -5.11
N ALA A 203 -13.12 -0.88 -5.75
CA ALA A 203 -13.13 0.25 -6.67
C ALA A 203 -12.71 1.56 -5.98
N LEU A 204 -13.23 1.84 -4.78
CA LEU A 204 -12.82 3.03 -4.03
C LEU A 204 -11.33 2.98 -3.66
N ALA A 205 -10.84 1.84 -3.17
CA ALA A 205 -9.44 1.69 -2.78
C ALA A 205 -8.51 1.89 -4.00
N ALA A 206 -8.84 1.30 -5.15
CA ALA A 206 -8.10 1.50 -6.39
C ALA A 206 -8.17 2.96 -6.86
N GLY A 207 -9.36 3.56 -6.91
CA GLY A 207 -9.55 4.94 -7.38
C GLY A 207 -8.85 5.98 -6.49
N LEU A 208 -8.97 5.87 -5.16
CA LEU A 208 -8.27 6.77 -4.23
C LEU A 208 -6.75 6.55 -4.26
N GLY A 209 -6.32 5.30 -4.39
CA GLY A 209 -4.89 4.98 -4.54
C GLY A 209 -4.31 5.62 -5.80
N LEU A 210 -4.96 5.44 -6.96
CA LEU A 210 -4.55 6.06 -8.22
C LEU A 210 -4.53 7.60 -8.14
N LEU A 211 -5.51 8.21 -7.48
CA LEU A 211 -5.55 9.67 -7.28
C LEU A 211 -4.37 10.16 -6.44
N LEU A 212 -4.13 9.52 -5.30
CA LEU A 212 -3.02 9.89 -4.43
C LEU A 212 -1.67 9.68 -5.12
N MET A 213 -1.54 8.60 -5.89
CA MET A 213 -0.36 8.35 -6.71
C MET A 213 -0.14 9.44 -7.75
N ALA A 214 -1.17 9.84 -8.50
CA ALA A 214 -1.05 10.89 -9.52
C ALA A 214 -0.58 12.22 -8.92
N VAL A 215 -1.09 12.59 -7.75
CA VAL A 215 -0.66 13.81 -7.04
C VAL A 215 0.79 13.67 -6.56
N LEU A 216 1.14 12.59 -5.87
CA LEU A 216 2.49 12.39 -5.31
C LEU A 216 3.54 12.27 -6.41
N ALA A 217 3.30 11.44 -7.43
CA ALA A 217 4.19 11.28 -8.57
C ALA A 217 4.30 12.57 -9.39
N GLY A 218 3.19 13.29 -9.57
CA GLY A 218 3.17 14.59 -10.24
C GLY A 218 4.08 15.61 -9.57
N LEU A 219 3.91 15.79 -8.25
CA LEU A 219 4.72 16.71 -7.45
C LEU A 219 6.19 16.28 -7.38
N ALA A 220 6.47 14.99 -7.18
CA ALA A 220 7.83 14.51 -7.02
C ALA A 220 8.61 14.48 -8.35
N ASN A 221 8.03 13.94 -9.41
CA ASN A 221 8.74 13.80 -10.68
C ASN A 221 8.79 15.12 -11.45
N PHE A 222 7.64 15.72 -11.77
CA PHE A 222 7.61 16.97 -12.56
C PHE A 222 7.97 18.19 -11.72
N GLY A 223 7.53 18.24 -10.46
CA GLY A 223 7.81 19.37 -9.57
C GLY A 223 9.24 19.42 -9.03
N VAL A 224 9.93 18.27 -8.94
CA VAL A 224 11.29 18.18 -8.40
C VAL A 224 12.26 17.56 -9.39
N VAL A 225 12.18 16.25 -9.66
CA VAL A 225 13.23 15.52 -10.39
C VAL A 225 13.48 16.11 -11.78
N GLN A 226 12.46 16.23 -12.62
CA GLN A 226 12.62 16.76 -13.99
C GLN A 226 12.97 18.25 -14.04
N ARG A 227 12.55 19.03 -13.04
CA ARG A 227 12.91 20.45 -12.93
C ARG A 227 14.38 20.65 -12.59
N LEU A 228 14.95 19.74 -11.79
CA LEU A 228 16.32 19.84 -11.29
C LEU A 228 17.35 19.19 -12.21
N VAL A 229 16.93 18.31 -13.12
CA VAL A 229 17.80 17.64 -14.09
C VAL A 229 17.91 18.44 -15.39
N SER A 230 19.14 18.64 -15.85
CA SER A 230 19.49 19.26 -17.13
C SER A 230 20.29 18.30 -18.01
N ALA A 231 20.47 18.63 -19.29
CA ALA A 231 21.34 17.86 -20.20
C ALA A 231 22.82 17.92 -19.78
N ASP A 232 23.22 18.95 -19.04
CA ASP A 232 24.56 19.09 -18.46
C ASP A 232 24.61 18.49 -17.04
N ALA A 233 25.58 17.60 -16.82
CA ALA A 233 25.79 16.91 -15.54
C ALA A 233 26.28 17.82 -14.41
N THR A 234 27.12 18.81 -14.74
CA THR A 234 27.66 19.80 -13.79
C THR A 234 26.56 20.74 -13.35
N GLU A 235 25.74 21.20 -14.29
CA GLU A 235 24.58 22.04 -14.00
C GLU A 235 23.56 21.31 -13.12
N THR A 236 23.22 20.07 -13.47
CA THR A 236 22.30 19.22 -12.67
C THR A 236 22.80 19.11 -11.23
N THR A 237 24.08 18.78 -11.04
CA THR A 237 24.65 18.59 -9.71
C THR A 237 24.63 19.89 -8.90
N THR A 238 24.94 21.02 -9.52
CA THR A 238 24.92 22.34 -8.88
C THR A 238 23.52 22.76 -8.43
N ARG A 239 22.50 22.52 -9.29
CA ARG A 239 21.09 22.76 -8.93
C ARG A 239 20.62 21.86 -7.80
N LEU A 240 21.01 20.59 -7.80
CA LEU A 240 20.66 19.63 -6.75
C LEU A 240 21.31 19.98 -5.41
N LEU A 241 22.53 20.52 -5.39
CA LEU A 241 23.20 20.96 -4.17
C LEU A 241 22.41 22.05 -3.42
N SER A 242 21.71 22.93 -4.15
CA SER A 242 20.85 23.96 -3.54
C SER A 242 19.45 23.46 -3.15
N HIS A 243 19.04 22.27 -3.61
CA HIS A 243 17.68 21.74 -3.43
C HIS A 243 17.66 20.31 -2.83
N GLN A 244 18.64 19.96 -2.00
CA GLN A 244 18.81 18.60 -1.45
C GLN A 244 17.57 18.08 -0.73
N ARG A 245 16.89 18.95 0.04
CA ARG A 245 15.68 18.58 0.79
C ARG A 245 14.54 18.18 -0.15
N GLU A 246 14.42 18.86 -1.28
CA GLU A 246 13.39 18.54 -2.28
C GLU A 246 13.63 17.15 -2.87
N LEU A 247 14.88 16.78 -3.15
CA LEU A 247 15.23 15.46 -3.66
C LEU A 247 14.86 14.35 -2.66
N VAL A 248 15.13 14.56 -1.36
CA VAL A 248 14.76 13.61 -0.31
C VAL A 248 13.24 13.46 -0.21
N LEU A 249 12.49 14.57 -0.25
CA LEU A 249 11.02 14.55 -0.24
C LEU A 249 10.46 13.89 -1.50
N ALA A 250 11.07 14.11 -2.66
CA ALA A 250 10.70 13.45 -3.90
C ALA A 250 10.92 11.93 -3.79
N ALA A 251 12.06 11.47 -3.27
CA ALA A 251 12.31 10.05 -3.02
C ALA A 251 11.27 9.46 -2.05
N ALA A 252 10.93 10.17 -0.97
CA ALA A 252 9.90 9.74 -0.02
C ALA A 252 8.50 9.62 -0.65
N ALA A 253 8.11 10.61 -1.46
CA ALA A 253 6.85 10.63 -2.17
C ALA A 253 6.77 9.51 -3.21
N LEU A 254 7.81 9.31 -4.02
CA LEU A 254 7.86 8.22 -5.01
C LEU A 254 7.87 6.84 -4.33
N PHE A 255 8.52 6.70 -3.17
CA PHE A 255 8.48 5.44 -2.43
C PHE A 255 7.08 5.18 -1.83
N THR A 256 6.36 6.23 -1.46
CA THR A 256 4.94 6.13 -1.10
C THR A 256 4.10 5.67 -2.30
N VAL A 257 4.41 6.15 -3.51
CA VAL A 257 3.78 5.67 -4.76
C VAL A 257 4.02 4.18 -4.97
N VAL A 258 5.24 3.67 -4.75
CA VAL A 258 5.54 2.22 -4.78
C VAL A 258 4.64 1.42 -3.84
N CYS A 259 4.45 1.90 -2.61
CA CYS A 259 3.57 1.23 -1.65
C CYS A 259 2.11 1.22 -2.14
N LEU A 260 1.64 2.35 -2.69
CA LEU A 260 0.31 2.46 -3.27
C LEU A 260 0.14 1.58 -4.51
N ASP A 261 1.18 1.38 -5.32
CA ASP A 261 1.14 0.50 -6.50
C ASP A 261 0.75 -0.93 -6.12
N VAL A 262 1.34 -1.45 -5.05
CA VAL A 262 0.98 -2.78 -4.53
C VAL A 262 -0.48 -2.78 -4.06
N LEU A 263 -0.90 -1.79 -3.27
CA LEU A 263 -2.29 -1.72 -2.79
C LEU A 263 -3.31 -1.62 -3.93
N VAL A 264 -3.02 -0.80 -4.94
CA VAL A 264 -3.86 -0.61 -6.14
C VAL A 264 -3.90 -1.88 -6.98
N ALA A 265 -2.76 -2.57 -7.17
CA ALA A 265 -2.70 -3.83 -7.89
C ALA A 265 -3.71 -4.86 -7.35
N TRP A 266 -3.70 -5.06 -6.04
CA TRP A 266 -4.56 -6.03 -5.38
C TRP A 266 -6.01 -5.54 -5.25
N ALA A 267 -6.24 -4.22 -5.18
CA ALA A 267 -7.57 -3.63 -5.25
C ALA A 267 -8.22 -3.81 -6.64
N LEU A 268 -7.48 -3.55 -7.73
CA LEU A 268 -7.95 -3.80 -9.10
C LEU A 268 -8.21 -5.29 -9.34
N ARG A 269 -7.33 -6.17 -8.86
CA ARG A 269 -7.57 -7.62 -8.90
C ARG A 269 -8.81 -8.03 -8.13
N ALA A 270 -9.10 -7.42 -6.98
CA ALA A 270 -10.34 -7.68 -6.25
C ALA A 270 -11.58 -7.17 -7.01
N PHE A 271 -11.47 -6.02 -7.67
CA PHE A 271 -12.55 -5.42 -8.46
C PHE A 271 -12.89 -6.23 -9.73
N LEU A 272 -11.88 -6.76 -10.42
CA LEU A 272 -12.01 -7.51 -11.70
C LEU A 272 -11.99 -9.03 -11.53
N ALA A 273 -11.95 -9.55 -10.30
CA ALA A 273 -11.86 -10.99 -10.03
C ALA A 273 -13.02 -11.80 -10.63
N GLY A 274 -14.20 -11.18 -10.75
CA GLY A 274 -15.41 -11.81 -11.29
C GLY A 274 -15.38 -12.02 -12.81
N THR A 275 -14.49 -11.33 -13.54
CA THR A 275 -14.42 -11.42 -15.00
C THR A 275 -13.50 -12.57 -15.45
N HIS A 276 -12.23 -12.53 -15.05
CA HIS A 276 -11.29 -13.62 -15.32
C HIS A 276 -10.18 -13.67 -14.28
N ARG A 277 -10.28 -14.64 -13.35
CA ARG A 277 -9.44 -14.71 -12.15
C ARG A 277 -7.94 -14.81 -12.46
N ALA A 278 -7.54 -15.58 -13.47
CA ALA A 278 -6.13 -15.79 -13.79
C ALA A 278 -5.48 -14.53 -14.36
N VAL A 279 -6.16 -13.81 -15.26
CA VAL A 279 -5.63 -12.56 -15.85
C VAL A 279 -5.66 -11.42 -14.84
N ALA A 280 -6.67 -11.34 -13.98
CA ALA A 280 -6.69 -10.37 -12.88
C ALA A 280 -5.53 -10.62 -11.89
N LEU A 281 -5.19 -11.88 -11.62
CA LEU A 281 -4.06 -12.23 -10.78
C LEU A 281 -2.72 -11.91 -11.46
N LEU A 282 -2.57 -12.28 -12.73
CA LEU A 282 -1.36 -11.97 -13.52
C LEU A 282 -1.13 -10.47 -13.60
N SER A 283 -2.19 -9.69 -13.85
CA SER A 283 -2.14 -8.23 -13.89
C SER A 283 -1.71 -7.61 -12.56
N ALA A 284 -2.19 -8.12 -11.42
CA ALA A 284 -1.73 -7.66 -10.12
C ALA A 284 -0.25 -7.99 -9.86
N TRP A 285 0.21 -9.17 -10.28
CA TRP A 285 1.62 -9.53 -10.15
C TRP A 285 2.51 -8.71 -11.06
N CYS A 286 2.12 -8.41 -12.31
CA CYS A 286 2.85 -7.50 -13.18
C CYS A 286 3.00 -6.11 -12.55
N ARG A 287 1.92 -5.54 -11.98
CA ARG A 287 2.00 -4.26 -11.28
C ARG A 287 2.85 -4.31 -10.01
N THR A 288 2.80 -5.42 -9.27
CA THR A 288 3.66 -5.62 -8.09
C THR A 288 5.13 -5.74 -8.49
N ALA A 289 5.44 -6.45 -9.58
CA ALA A 289 6.79 -6.56 -10.11
C ALA A 289 7.32 -5.20 -10.60
N TYR A 290 6.48 -4.42 -11.29
CA TYR A 290 6.78 -3.02 -11.61
C TYR A 290 7.13 -2.21 -10.35
N ALA A 291 6.31 -2.31 -9.29
CA ALA A 291 6.55 -1.60 -8.03
C ALA A 291 7.91 -1.96 -7.41
N VAL A 292 8.33 -3.23 -7.50
CA VAL A 292 9.67 -3.67 -7.04
C VAL A 292 10.78 -3.05 -7.88
N VAL A 293 10.66 -3.06 -9.21
CA VAL A 293 11.64 -2.40 -10.10
C VAL A 293 11.71 -0.90 -9.81
N PHE A 294 10.57 -0.26 -9.58
CA PHE A 294 10.51 1.16 -9.25
C PHE A 294 11.11 1.46 -7.87
N ALA A 295 10.90 0.58 -6.88
CA ALA A 295 11.56 0.67 -5.58
C ALA A 295 13.09 0.61 -5.71
N VAL A 296 13.60 -0.28 -6.57
CA VAL A 296 15.04 -0.39 -6.87
C VAL A 296 15.54 0.91 -7.52
N ALA A 297 14.83 1.44 -8.51
CA ALA A 297 15.18 2.72 -9.13
C ALA A 297 15.30 3.84 -8.07
N ILE A 298 14.33 3.94 -7.15
CA ILE A 298 14.32 4.96 -6.09
C ILE A 298 15.54 4.83 -5.16
N THR A 299 16.14 3.65 -4.99
CA THR A 299 17.39 3.53 -4.20
C THR A 299 18.54 4.33 -4.81
N HIS A 300 18.55 4.57 -6.11
CA HIS A 300 19.53 5.45 -6.75
C HIS A 300 19.25 6.94 -6.47
N LEU A 301 17.98 7.36 -6.36
CA LEU A 301 17.65 8.70 -5.85
C LEU A 301 18.10 8.88 -4.39
N ILE A 302 17.91 7.86 -3.57
CA ILE A 302 18.38 7.87 -2.18
C ILE A 302 19.92 7.95 -2.13
N ALA A 303 20.62 7.20 -2.98
CA ALA A 303 22.07 7.28 -3.13
C ALA A 303 22.52 8.69 -3.54
N ALA A 304 21.88 9.30 -4.55
CA ALA A 304 22.17 10.66 -4.99
C ALA A 304 21.98 11.68 -3.85
N ALA A 305 20.87 11.57 -3.10
CA ALA A 305 20.59 12.43 -1.97
C ALA A 305 21.62 12.28 -0.83
N GLY A 306 22.07 11.05 -0.55
CA GLY A 306 23.13 10.79 0.43
C GLY A 306 24.46 11.40 0.03
N LEU A 307 24.88 11.24 -1.23
CA LEU A 307 26.10 11.84 -1.77
C LEU A 307 26.08 13.37 -1.71
N LEU A 308 24.92 13.99 -1.96
CA LEU A 308 24.74 15.45 -1.85
C LEU A 308 24.84 15.94 -0.40
N ARG A 309 24.23 15.23 0.55
CA ARG A 309 24.33 15.56 1.98
C ARG A 309 25.77 15.45 2.49
N ALA A 310 26.49 14.41 2.07
CA ALA A 310 27.89 14.23 2.42
C ALA A 310 28.76 15.34 1.82
N GLY A 311 28.60 15.60 0.52
CA GLY A 311 29.37 16.61 -0.21
C GLY A 311 29.19 18.03 0.31
N ALA A 312 27.99 18.39 0.76
CA ALA A 312 27.73 19.69 1.37
C ALA A 312 28.38 19.90 2.75
N ARG A 313 28.82 18.83 3.43
CA ARG A 313 29.60 18.95 4.67
C ARG A 313 31.10 19.06 4.43
N THR A 314 31.58 18.52 3.31
CA THR A 314 32.99 18.45 2.98
C THR A 314 33.42 19.45 1.91
N ASP A 315 32.49 20.29 1.44
CA ASP A 315 32.65 21.20 0.28
C ASP A 315 33.19 20.49 -0.97
N GLN A 316 32.84 19.20 -1.13
CA GLN A 316 33.26 18.37 -2.27
C GLN A 316 32.05 17.83 -3.03
N THR A 317 31.98 18.15 -4.32
CA THR A 317 30.93 17.62 -5.20
C THR A 317 31.28 16.21 -5.64
N SER A 318 30.48 15.22 -5.22
CA SER A 318 30.67 13.83 -5.67
C SER A 318 30.31 13.69 -7.15
N PRO A 319 31.23 13.22 -8.03
CA PRO A 319 30.96 13.07 -9.45
C PRO A 319 29.89 11.99 -9.75
N GLY A 320 29.58 11.13 -8.77
CA GLY A 320 28.60 10.07 -8.91
C GLY A 320 27.13 10.50 -8.84
N VAL A 321 26.81 11.75 -8.46
CA VAL A 321 25.41 12.19 -8.29
C VAL A 321 24.62 12.06 -9.59
N TYR A 322 25.14 12.61 -10.69
CA TYR A 322 24.48 12.56 -12.00
C TYR A 322 24.26 11.13 -12.48
N ALA A 323 25.27 10.25 -12.33
CA ALA A 323 25.16 8.84 -12.68
C ALA A 323 24.01 8.14 -11.95
N ARG A 324 23.83 8.42 -10.65
CA ARG A 324 22.70 7.86 -9.88
C ARG A 324 21.34 8.35 -10.36
N ILE A 325 21.24 9.61 -10.79
CA ILE A 325 19.99 10.13 -11.38
C ILE A 325 19.71 9.45 -12.73
N ALA A 326 20.73 9.24 -13.55
CA ALA A 326 20.60 8.53 -14.82
C ALA A 326 20.17 7.07 -14.61
N ASP A 327 20.80 6.35 -13.67
CA ASP A 327 20.41 4.98 -13.30
C ASP A 327 18.94 4.91 -12.86
N PHE A 328 18.47 5.89 -12.06
CA PHE A 328 17.06 5.97 -11.67
C PHE A 328 16.14 6.06 -12.90
N GLN A 329 16.44 6.94 -13.85
CA GLN A 329 15.63 7.14 -15.06
C GLN A 329 15.62 5.88 -15.93
N GLU A 330 16.78 5.24 -16.11
CA GLU A 330 16.91 4.02 -16.92
C GLU A 330 16.14 2.84 -16.31
N ILE A 331 16.35 2.55 -15.02
CA ILE A 331 15.67 1.44 -14.33
C ILE A 331 14.16 1.68 -14.29
N TRP A 332 13.73 2.92 -14.04
CA TRP A 332 12.31 3.25 -14.03
C TRP A 332 11.68 3.07 -15.42
N SER A 333 12.35 3.53 -16.48
CA SER A 333 11.92 3.35 -17.87
C SER A 333 11.75 1.86 -18.23
N LEU A 334 12.71 1.01 -17.87
CA LEU A 334 12.61 -0.44 -18.07
C LEU A 334 11.40 -1.05 -17.32
N GLY A 335 11.10 -0.55 -16.12
CA GLY A 335 9.92 -0.94 -15.35
C GLY A 335 8.60 -0.66 -16.08
N LEU A 336 8.52 0.39 -16.90
CA LEU A 336 7.29 0.78 -17.62
C LEU A 336 6.83 -0.27 -18.64
N ILE A 337 7.70 -1.20 -19.07
CA ILE A 337 7.30 -2.36 -19.87
C ILE A 337 6.29 -3.22 -19.09
N LEU A 338 6.61 -3.56 -17.84
CA LEU A 338 5.71 -4.34 -16.97
C LEU A 338 4.42 -3.59 -16.70
N PHE A 339 4.49 -2.26 -16.58
CA PHE A 339 3.35 -1.39 -16.38
C PHE A 339 2.42 -1.35 -17.61
N GLY A 340 2.99 -1.22 -18.82
CA GLY A 340 2.25 -1.27 -20.08
C GLY A 340 1.53 -2.61 -20.26
N VAL A 341 2.22 -3.73 -20.02
CA VAL A 341 1.62 -5.08 -20.04
C VAL A 341 0.49 -5.21 -19.01
N HIS A 342 0.68 -4.66 -17.80
CA HIS A 342 -0.37 -4.58 -16.78
C HIS A 342 -1.62 -3.85 -17.31
N LEU A 343 -1.45 -2.67 -17.90
CA LEU A 343 -2.55 -1.86 -18.42
C LEU A 343 -3.28 -2.53 -19.59
N LEU A 344 -2.57 -3.22 -20.49
CA LEU A 344 -3.22 -4.01 -21.55
C LEU A 344 -4.12 -5.11 -20.97
N MET A 345 -3.67 -5.80 -19.91
CA MET A 345 -4.52 -6.78 -19.22
C MET A 345 -5.70 -6.14 -18.49
N ILE A 346 -5.53 -4.97 -17.86
CA ILE A 346 -6.64 -4.23 -17.26
C ILE A 346 -7.64 -3.78 -18.33
N GLY A 347 -7.18 -3.28 -19.47
CA GLY A 347 -8.00 -2.91 -20.61
C GLY A 347 -8.81 -4.10 -21.16
N TRP A 348 -8.17 -5.26 -21.34
CA TRP A 348 -8.85 -6.49 -21.75
C TRP A 348 -9.88 -6.97 -20.71
N LEU A 349 -9.54 -6.96 -19.42
CA LEU A 349 -10.47 -7.30 -18.34
C LEU A 349 -11.64 -6.33 -18.26
N ALA A 350 -11.39 -5.03 -18.45
CA ALA A 350 -12.40 -4.00 -18.47
C ALA A 350 -13.38 -4.21 -19.64
N TRP A 351 -12.88 -4.54 -20.83
CA TRP A 351 -13.71 -4.85 -22.00
C TRP A 351 -14.64 -6.04 -21.73
N ARG A 352 -14.14 -7.07 -21.04
CA ARG A 352 -14.89 -8.28 -20.70
C ARG A 352 -15.80 -8.13 -19.47
N SER A 353 -15.75 -7.01 -18.77
CA SER A 353 -16.46 -6.81 -17.51
C SER A 353 -17.81 -6.13 -17.73
N ASP A 354 -18.89 -6.75 -17.27
CA ASP A 354 -20.26 -6.17 -17.31
C ASP A 354 -20.37 -4.82 -16.56
N ALA A 355 -19.42 -4.52 -15.67
CA ALA A 355 -19.42 -3.28 -14.91
C ALA A 355 -18.74 -2.11 -15.64
N VAL A 356 -17.75 -2.35 -16.52
CA VAL A 356 -16.88 -1.28 -17.03
C VAL A 356 -17.30 -0.93 -18.46
N PRO A 357 -17.56 0.35 -18.79
CA PRO A 357 -17.88 0.73 -20.17
C PRO A 357 -16.74 0.45 -21.15
N ASN A 358 -17.08 -0.02 -22.35
CA ASN A 358 -16.10 -0.36 -23.38
C ASN A 358 -15.17 0.81 -23.77
N TRP A 359 -15.67 2.05 -23.76
CA TRP A 359 -14.84 3.22 -24.07
C TRP A 359 -13.73 3.46 -23.02
N VAL A 360 -13.99 3.16 -21.74
CA VAL A 360 -12.96 3.19 -20.68
C VAL A 360 -11.92 2.11 -20.95
N ALA A 361 -12.37 0.90 -21.28
CA ALA A 361 -11.49 -0.22 -21.60
C ALA A 361 -10.55 0.09 -22.78
N VAL A 362 -11.09 0.69 -23.85
CA VAL A 362 -10.31 1.11 -25.03
C VAL A 362 -9.26 2.15 -24.64
N LEU A 363 -9.63 3.20 -23.91
CA LEU A 363 -8.67 4.24 -23.50
C LEU A 363 -7.56 3.68 -22.60
N VAL A 364 -7.88 2.79 -21.67
CA VAL A 364 -6.87 2.11 -20.84
C VAL A 364 -5.95 1.22 -21.67
N THR A 365 -6.50 0.54 -22.69
CA THR A 365 -5.70 -0.28 -23.60
C THR A 365 -4.74 0.58 -24.42
N ILE A 366 -5.21 1.75 -24.90
CA ILE A 366 -4.38 2.73 -25.62
C ILE A 366 -3.26 3.26 -24.71
N ALA A 367 -3.55 3.57 -23.44
CA ALA A 367 -2.53 3.96 -22.47
C ALA A 367 -1.45 2.87 -22.31
N GLY A 368 -1.86 1.61 -22.13
CA GLY A 368 -0.92 0.49 -22.03
C GLY A 368 -0.05 0.31 -23.27
N ALA A 369 -0.63 0.46 -24.47
CA ALA A 369 0.12 0.43 -25.73
C ALA A 369 1.12 1.59 -25.83
N GLY A 370 0.76 2.79 -25.35
CA GLY A 370 1.66 3.95 -25.33
C GLY A 370 2.92 3.71 -24.50
N TYR A 371 2.80 3.18 -23.28
CA TYR A 371 3.97 2.84 -22.47
C TYR A 371 4.87 1.79 -23.12
N LEU A 372 4.29 0.78 -23.78
CA LEU A 372 5.07 -0.21 -24.51
C LEU A 372 5.77 0.39 -25.73
N ALA A 373 5.09 1.28 -26.47
CA ALA A 373 5.67 1.96 -27.61
C ALA A 373 6.89 2.81 -27.22
N ASP A 374 6.80 3.55 -26.12
CA ASP A 374 7.92 4.36 -25.60
C ASP A 374 9.06 3.48 -25.09
N SER A 375 8.73 2.46 -24.30
CA SER A 375 9.74 1.59 -23.68
C SER A 375 10.47 0.72 -24.71
N ILE A 376 9.77 0.16 -25.70
CA ILE A 376 10.38 -0.64 -26.78
C ILE A 376 11.09 0.28 -27.77
N GLY A 377 10.53 1.45 -28.06
CA GLY A 377 11.16 2.46 -28.92
C GLY A 377 12.52 2.90 -28.39
N ALA A 378 12.66 3.05 -27.07
CA ALA A 378 13.92 3.38 -26.42
C ALA A 378 15.00 2.28 -26.55
N LEU A 379 14.61 1.02 -26.79
CA LEU A 379 15.53 -0.10 -27.02
C LEU A 379 15.97 -0.21 -28.49
N ALA A 380 15.32 0.52 -29.40
CA ALA A 380 15.62 0.46 -30.83
C ALA A 380 16.78 1.39 -31.22
N PRO A 381 17.65 1.00 -32.17
CA PRO A 381 18.76 1.83 -32.64
C PRO A 381 18.33 3.17 -33.26
N ALA A 382 17.09 3.26 -33.74
CA ALA A 382 16.47 4.46 -34.27
C ALA A 382 15.33 4.91 -33.33
N ALA A 383 15.69 5.22 -32.09
CA ALA A 383 14.74 5.78 -31.13
C ALA A 383 14.12 7.07 -31.69
N TYR A 384 12.79 7.15 -31.72
CA TYR A 384 12.07 8.33 -32.16
C TYR A 384 11.90 9.29 -30.97
N PRO A 385 11.92 10.62 -31.19
CA PRO A 385 11.96 11.60 -30.08
C PRO A 385 10.61 11.83 -29.39
N PHE A 386 9.54 11.12 -29.79
CA PHE A 386 8.19 11.37 -29.30
C PHE A 386 7.85 10.44 -28.13
N GLN A 387 7.29 10.99 -27.05
CA GLN A 387 6.77 10.20 -25.93
C GLN A 387 5.26 9.97 -26.12
N VAL A 388 4.89 8.81 -26.67
CA VAL A 388 3.50 8.40 -26.91
C VAL A 388 2.71 8.31 -25.61
N ALA A 389 3.33 7.87 -24.52
CA ALA A 389 2.72 7.80 -23.20
C ALA A 389 2.27 9.17 -22.69
N ALA A 390 2.97 10.25 -23.05
CA ALA A 390 2.65 11.62 -22.63
C ALA A 390 1.27 12.10 -23.09
N VAL A 391 0.69 11.50 -24.13
CA VAL A 391 -0.68 11.77 -24.58
C VAL A 391 -1.64 10.66 -24.18
N THR A 392 -1.20 9.41 -24.29
CA THR A 392 -2.06 8.23 -24.10
C THR A 392 -2.37 7.92 -22.62
N PHE A 393 -1.62 8.46 -21.66
CA PHE A 393 -1.88 8.27 -20.22
C PHE A 393 -3.29 8.73 -19.77
N VAL A 394 -3.99 9.52 -20.59
CA VAL A 394 -5.38 9.93 -20.35
C VAL A 394 -6.30 8.75 -19.99
N GLY A 395 -6.05 7.56 -20.52
CA GLY A 395 -6.81 6.35 -20.18
C GLY A 395 -6.75 5.98 -18.69
N GLU A 396 -5.62 6.23 -18.04
CA GLU A 396 -5.44 5.99 -16.60
C GLU A 396 -6.24 7.00 -15.76
N VAL A 397 -6.20 8.27 -16.15
CA VAL A 397 -6.96 9.35 -15.50
C VAL A 397 -8.46 9.06 -15.60
N VAL A 398 -8.91 8.61 -16.77
CA VAL A 398 -10.30 8.18 -17.00
C VAL A 398 -10.66 6.99 -16.13
N LEU A 399 -9.81 5.95 -16.06
CA LEU A 399 -10.05 4.78 -15.22
C LEU A 399 -10.16 5.16 -13.74
N MET A 400 -9.24 6.01 -13.26
CA MET A 400 -9.25 6.53 -11.90
C MET A 400 -10.57 7.25 -11.58
N ALA A 401 -10.95 8.24 -12.40
CA ALA A 401 -12.19 8.99 -12.22
C ALA A 401 -13.41 8.07 -12.28
N TRP A 402 -13.43 7.13 -13.21
CA TRP A 402 -14.51 6.17 -13.37
C TRP A 402 -14.68 5.26 -12.15
N LEU A 403 -13.59 4.72 -11.59
CA LEU A 403 -13.62 3.87 -10.38
C LEU A 403 -14.20 4.61 -9.17
N LEU A 404 -13.83 5.89 -9.01
CA LEU A 404 -14.35 6.75 -7.94
C LEU A 404 -15.85 7.01 -8.10
N VAL A 405 -16.29 7.35 -9.32
CA VAL A 405 -17.71 7.56 -9.63
C VAL A 405 -18.52 6.28 -9.44
N PHE A 406 -17.99 5.14 -9.91
CA PHE A 406 -18.61 3.82 -9.72
C PHE A 406 -18.81 3.53 -8.22
N ALA A 407 -17.77 3.69 -7.40
CA ALA A 407 -17.84 3.44 -5.98
C ALA A 407 -18.86 4.35 -5.26
N ALA A 408 -18.94 5.63 -5.65
CA ALA A 408 -19.90 6.57 -5.09
C ALA A 408 -21.35 6.16 -5.43
N ARG A 409 -21.64 5.83 -6.70
CA ARG A 409 -22.97 5.42 -7.17
C ARG A 409 -23.45 4.13 -6.51
N SER A 410 -22.58 3.13 -6.36
CA SER A 410 -22.94 1.85 -5.73
C SER A 410 -23.25 2.00 -4.23
N ARG A 411 -22.67 2.99 -3.54
CA ARG A 411 -22.99 3.28 -2.14
C ARG A 411 -24.33 3.99 -1.97
N GLY A 412 -24.68 4.89 -2.90
CA GLY A 412 -25.96 5.58 -2.92
C GLY A 412 -27.14 4.62 -3.00
N HIS A 413 -27.11 3.71 -3.98
CA HIS A 413 -28.17 2.70 -4.18
C HIS A 413 -28.36 1.80 -2.95
N ARG A 414 -27.26 1.34 -2.34
CA ARG A 414 -27.36 0.50 -1.14
C ARG A 414 -27.99 1.23 0.04
N ARG A 415 -27.73 2.53 0.18
CA ARG A 415 -28.32 3.34 1.26
C ARG A 415 -29.82 3.52 1.05
N SER A 416 -30.26 3.82 -0.17
CA SER A 416 -31.69 3.92 -0.50
C SER A 416 -32.42 2.60 -0.30
N ASP A 417 -31.81 1.46 -0.64
CA ASP A 417 -32.42 0.14 -0.43
C ASP A 417 -32.64 -0.14 1.06
N LEU A 418 -31.63 0.14 1.91
CA LEU A 418 -31.73 -0.05 3.36
C LEU A 418 -32.76 0.88 4.01
N ASP A 419 -32.84 2.14 3.55
CA ASP A 419 -33.82 3.09 4.05
C ASP A 419 -35.24 2.69 3.61
N GLY A 420 -35.40 2.17 2.40
CA GLY A 420 -36.66 1.61 1.89
C GLY A 420 -37.13 0.36 2.64
N ASP A 421 -36.22 -0.57 2.96
CA ASP A 421 -36.54 -1.77 3.74
C ASP A 421 -36.94 -1.42 5.18
N ARG A 422 -36.25 -0.44 5.80
CA ARG A 422 -36.64 0.08 7.12
C ARG A 422 -38.01 0.74 7.10
N ALA A 423 -38.30 1.51 6.05
CA ALA A 423 -39.62 2.13 5.89
C ALA A 423 -40.74 1.08 5.74
N ARG A 424 -40.51 -0.01 4.98
CA ARG A 424 -41.48 -1.12 4.86
C ARG A 424 -41.66 -1.89 6.17
N GLN A 425 -40.60 -2.07 6.96
CA GLN A 425 -40.68 -2.76 8.25
C GLN A 425 -41.33 -1.90 9.35
N ALA A 426 -41.25 -0.57 9.23
CA ALA A 426 -41.87 0.39 10.15
C ALA A 426 -43.37 0.60 9.88
N GLN A 427 -43.90 0.10 8.77
CA GLN A 427 -45.33 0.19 8.46
C GLN A 427 -46.11 -0.83 9.32
N PRO A 428 -47.14 -0.42 10.08
CA PRO A 428 -47.93 -1.35 10.88
C PRO A 428 -48.53 -2.42 9.97
N ARG A 429 -48.40 -3.71 10.33
CA ARG A 429 -49.14 -4.77 9.64
C ARG A 429 -50.62 -4.48 9.86
N GLU A 430 -51.29 -3.95 8.84
CA GLU A 430 -52.74 -3.93 8.80
C GLU A 430 -53.22 -5.38 8.90
N THR A 431 -53.72 -5.74 10.08
CA THR A 431 -54.53 -6.93 10.28
C THR A 431 -55.77 -6.79 9.42
N GLY A 432 -55.67 -7.24 8.18
CA GLY A 432 -56.79 -7.37 7.26
C GLY A 432 -57.80 -8.34 7.86
N THR A 433 -58.84 -7.78 8.46
CA THR A 433 -60.05 -8.48 8.87
C THR A 433 -60.61 -9.17 7.62
N ARG A 434 -60.53 -10.50 7.56
CA ARG A 434 -61.29 -11.29 6.58
C ARG A 434 -62.77 -11.02 6.82
N VAL A 435 -63.37 -10.16 6.01
CA VAL A 435 -64.82 -10.02 5.92
C VAL A 435 -65.35 -11.33 5.35
N GLY A 436 -66.11 -12.05 6.18
CA GLY A 436 -66.72 -13.33 5.83
C GLY A 436 -67.66 -13.19 4.64
N VAL A 437 -67.45 -14.03 3.63
CA VAL A 437 -68.42 -14.27 2.56
C VAL A 437 -69.57 -15.09 3.17
N PRO A 438 -70.84 -14.65 3.13
CA PRO A 438 -71.94 -15.45 3.64
C PRO A 438 -72.22 -16.61 2.68
N ALA A 439 -72.37 -17.81 3.24
CA ALA A 439 -72.74 -19.02 2.53
C ALA A 439 -74.13 -18.85 1.87
N ARG A 440 -74.16 -18.99 0.54
CA ARG A 440 -75.39 -18.99 -0.25
C ARG A 440 -76.11 -20.33 -0.04
N ALA A 441 -77.28 -20.28 0.59
CA ALA A 441 -78.13 -21.43 0.80
C ALA A 441 -78.59 -22.06 -0.54
N MET A 442 -78.51 -23.38 -0.58
CA MET A 442 -79.04 -24.25 -1.63
C MET A 442 -80.55 -24.40 -1.40
N PRO A 443 -81.44 -24.26 -2.41
CA PRO A 443 -82.80 -24.72 -2.30
C PRO A 443 -82.93 -26.17 -2.79
N LEU A 444 -83.64 -26.96 -1.98
CA LEU A 444 -84.11 -28.31 -2.31
C LEU A 444 -85.23 -28.26 -3.35
N ALA A 445 -85.15 -29.20 -4.29
CA ALA A 445 -86.18 -29.93 -5.04
C ALA A 445 -87.45 -29.22 -5.55
N GLY A 446 -87.65 -29.35 -6.86
CA GLY A 446 -88.92 -29.29 -7.60
C GLY A 446 -88.71 -29.94 -8.96
#